data_AF-A0A3A6MPV4-F1
#
_entry.id   AF-A0A3A6MPV4-F1
#
_cell.length_a   1.000
_cell.length_b   1.000
_cell.length_c   1.000
_cell.angle_alpha   90.00
_cell.angle_beta   90.00
_cell.angle_gamma   90.00
#
_symmetry.space_group_name_H-M   'P 1'
#
loop_
_entity.id
_entity.type
_entity.pdbx_description
1 polymer ?
#
loop_
_entity_poly.entity_id
_entity_poly.type
_entity_poly.pdbx_seq_one_letter_code
_entity_poly.pdbx_strand_id
1 'polypeptide(L)'
;MLGFAISIVSGLATGAFFAGRSRPGEPTIDDYLFHRVAHPPHHISISVKSQATIPNKSAASGNDHWVLWIIGSLSAYLVATWLIGNYGATIVYVGWIVLTFFGTSAMSFAALSFYRDRRFSLINLWSLLTFAIVAYNLRVFSLSLVDPTYATHLESLQQSGLQAIEIDNLFGKALYQVFGLALSVVVMLFSFLQSLGVMFWPVAYRKRYVFRVFHICKGSMKWWIVVTQALFLVLAYYLLKV
;
A
#
# COMPACT_ATOMS: atom_id res chain seq x y z
N MET A 1 0.40 11.35 19.03
CA MET A 1 0.02 11.08 17.63
C MET A 1 -0.53 9.65 17.45
N LEU A 2 0.25 8.60 17.71
CA LEU A 2 -0.22 7.19 17.57
C LEU A 2 -1.49 6.87 18.37
N GLY A 3 -1.54 7.22 19.65
CA GLY A 3 -2.72 6.95 20.50
C GLY A 3 -4.00 7.66 20.05
N PHE A 4 -3.87 8.84 19.43
CA PHE A 4 -5.00 9.57 18.87
C PHE A 4 -5.55 8.87 17.62
N ALA A 5 -4.66 8.41 16.73
CA ALA A 5 -5.05 7.65 15.55
C ALA A 5 -5.72 6.32 15.93
N ILE A 6 -5.18 5.61 16.93
CA ILE A 6 -5.77 4.37 17.45
C ILE A 6 -7.16 4.63 18.04
N SER A 7 -7.33 5.73 18.77
CA SER A 7 -8.62 6.13 19.34
C SER A 7 -9.67 6.42 18.25
N ILE A 8 -9.30 7.15 17.20
CA ILE A 8 -10.21 7.41 16.05
C ILE A 8 -10.60 6.10 15.36
N VAL A 9 -9.61 5.25 15.06
CA VAL A 9 -9.84 3.98 14.37
C VAL A 9 -10.72 3.06 15.21
N SER A 10 -10.46 2.97 16.53
CA SER A 10 -11.27 2.20 17.48
C SER A 10 -12.68 2.77 17.63
N GLY A 11 -12.82 4.09 17.69
CA GLY A 11 -14.12 4.76 17.73
C GLY A 11 -14.95 4.52 16.47
N LEU A 12 -14.32 4.60 15.29
CA LEU A 12 -14.94 4.23 14.00
C LEU A 12 -15.31 2.76 13.98
N ALA A 13 -14.44 1.87 14.48
CA ALA A 13 -14.70 0.44 14.57
C ALA A 13 -15.95 0.16 15.40
N THR A 14 -15.96 0.71 16.60
CA THR A 14 -17.02 0.53 17.59
C THR A 14 -18.34 1.07 17.05
N GLY A 15 -18.31 2.28 16.48
CA GLY A 15 -19.48 2.89 15.83
C GLY A 15 -20.03 2.07 14.66
N ALA A 16 -19.16 1.57 13.78
CA ALA A 16 -19.56 0.74 12.64
C ALA A 16 -20.13 -0.62 13.06
N PHE A 17 -19.52 -1.23 14.08
CA PHE A 17 -19.95 -2.52 14.62
C PHE A 17 -21.37 -2.43 15.21
N PHE A 18 -21.63 -1.42 16.04
CA PHE A 18 -22.96 -1.24 16.66
C PHE A 18 -24.01 -0.72 15.68
N ALA A 19 -23.63 0.09 14.69
CA ALA A 19 -24.55 0.59 13.67
C ALA A 19 -25.01 -0.50 12.66
N GLY A 20 -24.27 -1.60 12.53
CA GLY A 20 -24.42 -2.55 11.43
C GLY A 20 -24.48 -4.01 11.84
N ARG A 21 -25.24 -4.38 12.87
CA ARG A 21 -25.37 -5.78 13.31
C ARG A 21 -26.08 -6.63 12.25
N SER A 22 -25.38 -7.52 11.56
CA SER A 22 -25.88 -8.27 10.40
C SER A 22 -27.16 -9.07 10.70
N ARG A 23 -28.13 -9.04 9.79
CA ARG A 23 -29.40 -9.78 9.90
C ARG A 23 -29.23 -11.15 9.24
N PRO A 24 -29.93 -12.20 9.69
CA PRO A 24 -29.97 -13.47 8.96
C PRO A 24 -30.50 -13.22 7.55
N GLY A 25 -29.69 -13.50 6.52
CA GLY A 25 -30.02 -13.34 5.10
C GLY A 25 -29.32 -12.20 4.35
N GLU A 26 -28.46 -11.39 4.98
CA GLU A 26 -27.63 -10.41 4.26
C GLU A 26 -26.47 -11.10 3.51
N PRO A 27 -26.25 -10.79 2.21
CA PRO A 27 -25.17 -11.40 1.44
C PRO A 27 -23.80 -10.95 1.97
N THR A 28 -22.84 -11.87 1.97
CA THR A 28 -21.48 -11.52 2.37
C THR A 28 -20.83 -10.61 1.33
N ILE A 29 -19.80 -9.88 1.74
CA ILE A 29 -19.04 -9.04 0.80
C ILE A 29 -18.38 -9.89 -0.29
N ASP A 30 -17.96 -11.11 0.06
CA ASP A 30 -17.38 -12.07 -0.86
C ASP A 30 -18.44 -12.56 -1.86
N ASP A 31 -19.67 -12.82 -1.41
CA ASP A 31 -20.78 -13.14 -2.32
C ASP A 31 -21.05 -11.98 -3.27
N TYR A 32 -21.00 -10.72 -2.83
CA TYR A 32 -21.26 -9.57 -3.72
C TYR A 32 -20.12 -9.27 -4.70
N LEU A 33 -18.86 -9.49 -4.29
CA LEU A 33 -17.67 -9.20 -5.11
C LEU A 33 -17.31 -10.32 -6.06
N PHE A 34 -17.50 -11.58 -5.64
CA PHE A 34 -17.10 -12.76 -6.40
C PHE A 34 -18.28 -13.49 -7.06
N HIS A 35 -19.50 -13.37 -6.53
CA HIS A 35 -20.71 -13.88 -7.17
C HIS A 35 -21.55 -12.70 -7.66
N ARG A 36 -21.83 -12.61 -8.96
CA ARG A 36 -22.82 -11.63 -9.44
C ARG A 36 -24.18 -12.02 -8.87
N VAL A 37 -24.56 -11.52 -7.69
CA VAL A 37 -25.95 -11.56 -7.23
C VAL A 37 -26.76 -10.81 -8.28
N ALA A 38 -27.63 -11.55 -8.95
CA ALA A 38 -28.18 -11.27 -10.27
C ALA A 38 -29.23 -10.15 -10.30
N HIS A 39 -28.92 -8.97 -9.76
CA HIS A 39 -29.74 -7.77 -9.94
C HIS A 39 -28.87 -6.61 -10.42
N PRO A 40 -28.83 -6.35 -11.74
CA PRO A 40 -28.24 -5.11 -12.23
C PRO A 40 -29.14 -3.95 -11.78
N PRO A 41 -28.64 -2.91 -11.11
CA PRO A 41 -29.34 -1.64 -11.13
C PRO A 41 -29.26 -1.15 -12.58
N HIS A 42 -30.43 -0.89 -13.18
CA HIS A 42 -30.54 -0.17 -14.45
C HIS A 42 -29.78 1.15 -14.34
N HIS A 43 -28.54 1.17 -14.84
CA HIS A 43 -27.85 2.41 -15.14
C HIS A 43 -28.16 2.76 -16.59
N ILE A 44 -29.05 3.74 -16.75
CA ILE A 44 -29.18 4.51 -17.98
C ILE A 44 -27.80 5.10 -18.27
N SER A 45 -27.15 4.61 -19.31
CA SER A 45 -25.93 5.17 -19.85
C SER A 45 -26.27 6.47 -20.57
N ILE A 46 -26.10 7.61 -19.89
CA ILE A 46 -26.01 8.90 -20.59
C ILE A 46 -24.61 8.97 -21.18
N SER A 47 -24.49 8.63 -22.47
CA SER A 47 -23.28 8.83 -23.24
C SER A 47 -23.09 10.32 -23.53
N VAL A 48 -22.34 11.02 -22.67
CA VAL A 48 -21.79 12.32 -23.06
C VAL A 48 -20.48 12.05 -23.77
N LYS A 49 -20.53 11.99 -25.11
CA LYS A 49 -19.35 12.19 -25.96
C LYS A 49 -18.89 13.64 -25.77
N SER A 50 -17.98 13.91 -24.85
CA SER A 50 -17.15 15.11 -24.93
C SER A 50 -15.88 14.76 -25.70
N GLN A 51 -15.88 15.20 -26.95
CA GLN A 51 -14.80 15.17 -27.90
C GLN A 51 -13.66 16.03 -27.32
N ALA A 52 -12.66 15.39 -26.71
CA ALA A 52 -11.46 16.08 -26.27
C ALA A 52 -10.60 16.39 -27.50
N THR A 53 -10.62 17.66 -27.90
CA THR A 53 -9.74 18.24 -28.90
C THR A 53 -8.29 18.03 -28.44
N ILE A 54 -7.51 17.29 -29.23
CA ILE A 54 -6.08 17.08 -29.03
C ILE A 54 -5.38 18.42 -29.34
N PRO A 55 -4.74 19.11 -28.38
CA PRO A 55 -3.78 20.12 -28.75
C PRO A 55 -2.51 19.39 -29.19
N ASN A 56 -2.15 19.56 -30.47
CA ASN A 56 -0.86 19.21 -31.04
C ASN A 56 0.24 19.74 -30.12
N LYS A 57 0.85 18.87 -29.32
CA LYS A 57 2.13 19.16 -28.70
C LYS A 57 3.20 18.94 -29.76
N SER A 58 3.76 20.06 -30.19
CA SER A 58 4.96 20.18 -31.00
C SER A 58 6.02 19.20 -30.53
N ALA A 59 6.48 18.37 -31.47
CA ALA A 59 7.68 17.56 -31.33
C ALA A 59 8.88 18.50 -31.14
N ALA A 60 9.38 18.58 -29.91
CA ALA A 60 10.63 19.25 -29.60
C ALA A 60 11.69 18.18 -29.29
N SER A 61 12.66 18.09 -30.20
CA SER A 61 14.06 17.73 -29.97
C SER A 61 14.35 16.41 -29.23
N GLY A 62 14.50 15.33 -30.01
CA GLY A 62 14.80 13.98 -29.54
C GLY A 62 16.27 13.70 -29.20
N ASN A 63 16.96 14.52 -28.39
CA ASN A 63 18.31 14.16 -27.93
C ASN A 63 18.70 14.58 -26.50
N ASP A 64 17.89 15.34 -25.78
CA ASP A 64 18.22 15.76 -24.39
C ASP A 64 17.49 14.95 -23.32
N HIS A 65 16.47 14.19 -23.70
CA HIS A 65 15.65 13.40 -22.77
C HIS A 65 16.45 12.29 -22.09
N TRP A 66 17.34 11.60 -22.80
CA TRP A 66 18.14 10.52 -22.20
C TRP A 66 19.17 11.07 -21.20
N VAL A 67 19.76 12.24 -21.47
CA VAL A 67 20.67 12.93 -20.54
C VAL A 67 19.92 13.36 -19.28
N LEU A 68 18.73 13.93 -19.42
CA LEU A 68 17.85 14.28 -18.29
C LEU A 68 17.46 13.05 -17.45
N TRP A 69 17.21 11.90 -18.10
CA TRP A 69 16.94 10.64 -17.40
C TRP A 69 18.15 10.14 -16.62
N ILE A 70 19.35 10.20 -17.19
CA ILE A 70 20.58 9.81 -16.51
C ILE A 70 20.83 10.71 -15.30
N ILE A 71 20.78 12.03 -15.48
CA ILE A 71 20.97 13.00 -14.39
C ILE A 71 19.88 12.82 -13.32
N GLY A 72 18.63 12.58 -13.72
CA GLY A 72 17.52 12.29 -12.82
C GLY A 72 17.73 11.00 -12.02
N SER A 73 18.20 9.93 -12.66
CA SER A 73 18.48 8.66 -11.98
C SER A 73 19.65 8.75 -11.01
N LEU A 74 20.70 9.49 -11.37
CA LEU A 74 21.88 9.71 -10.54
C LEU A 74 21.54 10.57 -9.32
N SER A 75 20.78 11.65 -9.51
CA SER A 75 20.31 12.49 -8.40
C SER A 75 19.35 11.73 -7.48
N ALA A 76 18.44 10.93 -8.03
CA ALA A 76 17.56 10.08 -7.24
C ALA A 76 18.34 9.04 -6.42
N TYR A 77 19.38 8.43 -7.00
CA TYR A 77 20.27 7.53 -6.29
C TYR A 77 21.00 8.24 -5.14
N LEU A 78 21.62 9.39 -5.39
CA LEU A 78 22.30 10.16 -4.34
C LEU A 78 21.35 10.54 -3.19
N VAL A 79 20.13 10.98 -3.51
CA VAL A 79 19.11 11.30 -2.51
C VAL A 79 18.71 10.05 -1.73
N ALA A 80 18.48 8.92 -2.40
CA ALA A 80 18.10 7.66 -1.74
C ALA A 80 19.21 7.17 -0.79
N THR A 81 20.45 7.17 -1.25
CA THR A 81 21.63 6.80 -0.45
C THR A 81 21.80 7.75 0.73
N TRP A 82 21.69 9.06 0.52
CA TRP A 82 21.75 10.05 1.61
C TRP A 82 20.65 9.84 2.64
N LEU A 83 19.44 9.51 2.18
CA LEU A 83 18.27 9.29 3.04
C LEU A 83 18.44 8.00 3.85
N ILE A 84 18.89 6.91 3.24
CA ILE A 84 19.14 5.65 3.96
C ILE A 84 20.36 5.76 4.89
N GLY A 85 21.45 6.38 4.46
CA GLY A 85 22.65 6.54 5.28
C GLY A 85 22.39 7.33 6.56
N ASN A 86 21.67 8.47 6.45
CA ASN A 86 21.39 9.32 7.61
C ASN A 86 20.19 8.87 8.44
N TYR A 87 19.17 8.29 7.80
CA TYR A 87 17.89 7.99 8.46
C TYR A 87 17.54 6.50 8.50
N GLY A 88 18.42 5.58 8.10
CA GLY A 88 18.14 4.13 8.02
C GLY A 88 17.52 3.55 9.30
N ALA A 89 18.11 3.85 10.46
CA ALA A 89 17.57 3.43 11.76
C ALA A 89 16.17 4.03 12.04
N THR A 90 15.99 5.32 11.73
CA THR A 90 14.70 6.01 11.87
C THR A 90 13.64 5.44 10.93
N ILE A 91 14.00 5.10 9.69
CA ILE A 91 13.11 4.47 8.69
C ILE A 91 12.64 3.11 9.20
N VAL A 92 13.55 2.28 9.73
CA VAL A 92 13.19 0.98 10.32
C VAL A 92 12.24 1.18 11.51
N TYR A 93 12.57 2.09 12.43
CA TYR A 93 11.74 2.38 13.60
C TYR A 93 10.33 2.86 13.22
N VAL A 94 10.24 3.86 12.34
CA VAL A 94 8.96 4.37 11.83
C VAL A 94 8.20 3.28 11.07
N GLY A 95 8.90 2.48 10.27
CA GLY A 95 8.32 1.34 9.55
C GLY A 95 7.62 0.36 10.48
N TRP A 96 8.26 -0.02 11.60
CA TRP A 96 7.67 -0.90 12.60
C TRP A 96 6.47 -0.26 13.33
N ILE A 97 6.52 1.04 13.61
CA ILE A 97 5.38 1.78 14.19
C ILE A 97 4.18 1.78 13.24
N VAL A 98 4.41 2.10 11.97
CA VAL A 98 3.36 2.15 10.95
C VAL A 98 2.75 0.77 10.73
N LEU A 99 3.59 -0.26 10.66
CA LEU A 99 3.16 -1.65 10.52
C LEU A 99 2.34 -2.11 11.72
N THR A 100 2.78 -1.82 12.94
CA THR A 100 2.04 -2.20 14.16
C THR A 100 0.71 -1.45 14.25
N PHE A 101 0.66 -0.17 13.89
CA PHE A 101 -0.58 0.60 13.84
C PHE A 101 -1.61 0.00 12.86
N PHE A 102 -1.22 -0.17 11.59
CA PHE A 102 -2.14 -0.69 10.57
C PHE A 102 -2.48 -2.17 10.78
N GLY A 103 -1.50 -2.97 11.20
CA GLY A 103 -1.68 -4.40 11.48
C GLY A 103 -2.64 -4.65 12.64
N THR A 104 -2.45 -3.97 13.78
CA THR A 104 -3.36 -4.11 14.95
C THR A 104 -4.78 -3.63 14.64
N SER A 105 -4.90 -2.57 13.84
CA SER A 105 -6.21 -2.07 13.39
C SER A 105 -6.92 -3.07 12.48
N ALA A 106 -6.21 -3.62 11.48
CA ALA A 106 -6.76 -4.63 10.58
C ALA A 106 -7.16 -5.92 11.33
N MET A 107 -6.33 -6.37 12.29
CA MET A 107 -6.67 -7.49 13.18
C MET A 107 -7.94 -7.22 14.00
N SER A 108 -8.07 -6.02 14.56
CA SER A 108 -9.26 -5.62 15.33
C SER A 108 -10.52 -5.65 14.45
N PHE A 109 -10.43 -5.14 13.21
CA PHE A 109 -11.54 -5.18 12.26
C PHE A 109 -11.92 -6.61 11.85
N ALA A 110 -10.93 -7.46 11.58
CA ALA A 110 -11.14 -8.86 11.26
C ALA A 110 -11.81 -9.61 12.43
N ALA A 111 -11.36 -9.37 13.67
CA ALA A 111 -11.94 -9.96 14.87
C ALA A 111 -13.39 -9.49 15.11
N LEU A 112 -13.67 -8.20 14.95
CA LEU A 112 -15.02 -7.64 15.06
C LEU A 112 -15.95 -8.18 13.96
N SER A 113 -15.45 -8.27 12.72
CA SER A 113 -16.19 -8.88 11.61
C SER A 113 -16.52 -10.35 11.89
N PHE A 114 -15.55 -11.11 12.41
CA PHE A 114 -15.75 -12.51 12.78
C PHE A 114 -16.77 -12.66 13.92
N TYR A 115 -16.70 -11.82 14.95
CA TYR A 115 -17.64 -11.86 16.06
C TYR A 115 -19.08 -11.52 15.62
N ARG A 116 -19.21 -10.58 14.66
CA ARG A 116 -20.50 -10.18 14.09
C ARG A 116 -21.13 -11.26 13.22
N ASP A 117 -20.35 -11.80 12.27
CA ASP A 117 -20.88 -12.62 11.17
C ASP A 117 -20.64 -14.13 11.38
N ARG A 118 -19.86 -14.50 12.42
CA ARG A 118 -19.41 -15.88 12.73
C ARG A 118 -18.72 -16.58 11.54
N ARG A 119 -18.25 -15.81 10.57
CA ARG A 119 -17.58 -16.27 9.34
C ARG A 119 -16.35 -15.40 9.09
N PHE A 120 -15.33 -16.00 8.49
CA PHE A 120 -14.10 -15.31 8.14
C PHE A 120 -14.08 -15.03 6.64
N SER A 121 -14.04 -13.74 6.26
CA SER A 121 -13.95 -13.34 4.85
C SER A 121 -12.55 -13.61 4.30
N LEU A 122 -12.47 -14.01 3.03
CA LEU A 122 -11.19 -14.22 2.33
C LEU A 122 -10.38 -12.94 2.24
N ILE A 123 -11.05 -11.79 2.11
CA ILE A 123 -10.40 -10.47 2.05
C ILE A 123 -9.76 -10.10 3.39
N ASN A 124 -10.37 -10.47 4.52
CA ASN A 124 -9.76 -10.27 5.83
C ASN A 124 -8.50 -11.13 5.99
N LEU A 125 -8.56 -12.39 5.54
CA LEU A 125 -7.40 -13.29 5.56
C LEU A 125 -6.27 -12.75 4.68
N TRP A 126 -6.59 -12.30 3.47
CA TRP A 126 -5.64 -11.66 2.56
C TRP A 126 -5.00 -10.40 3.17
N SER A 127 -5.79 -9.55 3.80
CA SER A 127 -5.29 -8.32 4.44
C SER A 127 -4.30 -8.65 5.56
N LEU A 128 -4.62 -9.64 6.40
CA LEU A 128 -3.73 -10.10 7.48
C LEU A 128 -2.44 -10.73 6.94
N LEU A 129 -2.55 -11.59 5.92
CA LEU A 129 -1.40 -12.19 5.27
C LEU A 129 -0.48 -11.11 4.67
N THR A 130 -1.07 -10.08 4.08
CA THR A 130 -0.32 -8.95 3.52
C THR A 130 0.50 -8.23 4.58
N PHE A 131 -0.06 -7.96 5.76
CA PHE A 131 0.71 -7.36 6.86
C PHE A 131 1.84 -8.27 7.36
N ALA A 132 1.64 -9.60 7.38
CA ALA A 132 2.71 -10.53 7.74
C ALA A 132 3.86 -10.52 6.71
N ILE A 133 3.54 -10.47 5.41
CA ILE A 133 4.55 -10.38 4.34
C ILE A 133 5.29 -9.03 4.40
N VAL A 134 4.58 -7.92 4.64
CA VAL A 134 5.23 -6.61 4.81
C VAL A 134 6.16 -6.59 6.03
N ALA A 135 5.76 -7.22 7.14
CA ALA A 135 6.63 -7.38 8.31
C ALA A 135 7.92 -8.12 7.96
N TYR A 136 7.80 -9.18 7.15
CA TYR A 136 8.96 -9.92 6.68
C TYR A 136 9.86 -9.08 5.75
N ASN A 137 9.27 -8.35 4.78
CA ASN A 137 10.02 -7.45 3.91
C ASN A 137 10.77 -6.37 4.70
N LEU A 138 10.13 -5.77 5.71
CA LEU A 138 10.77 -4.78 6.59
C LEU A 138 11.93 -5.40 7.39
N ARG A 139 11.80 -6.66 7.81
CA ARG A 139 12.89 -7.39 8.44
C ARG A 139 14.06 -7.63 7.48
N VAL A 140 13.80 -8.03 6.24
CA VAL A 140 14.84 -8.20 5.22
C VAL A 140 15.62 -6.89 5.02
N PHE A 141 14.92 -5.78 4.90
CA PHE A 141 15.53 -4.45 4.85
C PHE A 141 16.40 -4.15 6.08
N SER A 142 15.89 -4.39 7.29
CA SER A 142 16.67 -4.15 8.51
C SER A 142 17.96 -4.97 8.58
N LEU A 143 17.95 -6.20 8.07
CA LEU A 143 19.15 -7.04 8.03
C LEU A 143 20.17 -6.50 7.03
N SER A 144 19.70 -5.99 5.89
CA SER A 144 20.60 -5.41 4.87
C SER A 144 21.38 -4.21 5.41
N LEU A 145 20.80 -3.41 6.31
CA LEU A 145 21.45 -2.24 6.90
C LEU A 145 22.56 -2.60 7.91
N VAL A 146 22.55 -3.83 8.44
CA VAL A 146 23.55 -4.32 9.40
C VAL A 146 24.73 -4.98 8.68
N ASP A 147 24.64 -5.22 7.38
CA ASP A 147 25.74 -5.76 6.60
C ASP A 147 26.91 -4.76 6.59
N PRO A 148 28.10 -5.14 7.11
CA PRO A 148 29.22 -4.23 7.25
C PRO A 148 29.69 -3.69 5.90
N THR A 149 29.63 -4.48 4.82
CA THR A 149 30.05 -4.04 3.48
C THR A 149 29.14 -2.95 2.93
N TYR A 150 27.85 -3.07 3.16
CA TYR A 150 26.86 -2.09 2.73
C TYR A 150 26.87 -0.85 3.61
N ALA A 151 27.05 -1.00 4.92
CA ALA A 151 27.18 0.13 5.84
C ALA A 151 28.40 1.00 5.50
N THR A 152 29.56 0.39 5.23
CA THR A 152 30.76 1.13 4.80
C THR A 152 30.57 1.84 3.46
N HIS A 153 29.79 1.27 2.55
CA HIS A 153 29.44 1.90 1.27
C HIS A 153 28.52 3.11 1.44
N LEU A 154 27.55 3.02 2.36
CA LEU A 154 26.69 4.16 2.72
C LEU A 154 27.50 5.29 3.36
N GLU A 155 28.43 4.97 4.25
CA GLU A 155 29.32 5.95 4.90
C GLU A 155 30.31 6.59 3.93
N SER A 156 30.92 5.81 3.03
CA SER A 156 31.88 6.33 2.05
C SER A 156 31.21 7.31 1.08
N LEU A 157 29.98 7.02 0.63
CA LEU A 157 29.20 7.93 -0.21
C LEU A 157 28.73 9.17 0.56
N GLN A 158 28.46 9.06 1.86
CA GLN A 158 28.13 10.20 2.71
C GLN A 158 29.32 11.15 2.89
N GLN A 159 30.54 10.62 3.04
CA GLN A 159 31.74 11.41 3.30
C GLN A 159 32.41 11.95 2.03
N SER A 160 32.40 11.19 0.94
CA SER A 160 33.19 11.48 -0.28
C SER A 160 32.34 11.93 -1.47
N GLY A 161 31.01 11.84 -1.39
CA GLY A 161 30.09 12.23 -2.47
C GLY A 161 30.31 11.41 -3.76
N LEU A 162 30.22 12.08 -4.92
CA LEU A 162 30.37 11.46 -6.25
C LEU A 162 31.75 10.83 -6.50
N GLN A 163 32.79 11.20 -5.73
CA GLN A 163 34.15 10.68 -5.91
C GLN A 163 34.32 9.23 -5.44
N ALA A 164 33.39 8.72 -4.62
CA ALA A 164 33.35 7.32 -4.17
C ALA A 164 32.43 6.44 -5.03
N ILE A 165 31.97 6.91 -6.20
CA ILE A 165 31.22 6.07 -7.14
C ILE A 165 32.22 5.19 -7.89
N GLU A 166 32.65 4.12 -7.24
CA GLU A 166 32.97 2.91 -7.99
C GLU A 166 31.64 2.29 -8.45
N ILE A 167 31.53 2.00 -9.75
CA ILE A 167 30.39 1.28 -10.33
C ILE A 167 30.53 -0.18 -9.90
N ASP A 168 30.24 -0.42 -8.63
CA ASP A 168 30.23 -1.73 -8.02
C ASP A 168 28.82 -2.30 -7.98
N ASN A 169 28.70 -3.59 -7.68
CA ASN A 169 27.40 -4.28 -7.53
C ASN A 169 26.48 -3.66 -6.47
N LEU A 170 26.99 -2.75 -5.64
CA LEU A 170 26.24 -2.01 -4.60
C LEU A 170 25.66 -0.68 -5.13
N PHE A 171 26.04 -0.25 -6.34
CA PHE A 171 25.47 0.91 -7.00
C PHE A 171 23.98 0.67 -7.32
N GLY A 172 23.12 1.62 -6.95
CA GLY A 172 21.67 1.50 -7.11
C GLY A 172 20.94 0.73 -6.01
N LYS A 173 21.65 -0.01 -5.13
CA LYS A 173 21.03 -0.79 -4.04
C LYS A 173 20.15 0.05 -3.12
N ALA A 174 20.63 1.21 -2.68
CA ALA A 174 19.85 2.14 -1.86
C ALA A 174 18.57 2.61 -2.56
N LEU A 175 18.65 2.88 -3.86
CA LEU A 175 17.49 3.30 -4.66
C LEU A 175 16.44 2.18 -4.74
N TYR A 176 16.87 0.94 -5.00
CA TYR A 176 15.98 -0.22 -5.00
C TYR A 176 15.30 -0.43 -3.65
N GLN A 177 16.04 -0.30 -2.55
CA GLN A 177 15.49 -0.41 -1.21
C GLN A 177 14.43 0.67 -0.92
N VAL A 178 14.67 1.93 -1.32
CA VAL A 178 13.64 2.99 -1.19
C VAL A 178 12.37 2.62 -1.97
N PHE A 179 12.50 2.12 -3.21
CA PHE A 179 11.35 1.67 -4.00
C PHE A 179 10.61 0.48 -3.35
N GLY A 180 11.34 -0.51 -2.84
CA GLY A 180 10.74 -1.66 -2.14
C GLY A 180 9.98 -1.27 -0.87
N LEU A 181 10.51 -0.31 -0.10
CA LEU A 181 9.83 0.26 1.06
C LEU A 181 8.57 1.04 0.65
N ALA A 182 8.65 1.86 -0.39
CA ALA A 182 7.51 2.62 -0.90
C ALA A 182 6.37 1.69 -1.36
N LEU A 183 6.69 0.62 -2.09
CA LEU A 183 5.72 -0.41 -2.49
C LEU A 183 5.07 -1.08 -1.28
N SER A 184 5.85 -1.40 -0.25
CA SER A 184 5.34 -2.00 1.00
C SER A 184 4.34 -1.08 1.70
N VAL A 185 4.62 0.24 1.74
CA VAL A 185 3.70 1.25 2.31
C VAL A 185 2.39 1.33 1.53
N VAL A 186 2.46 1.37 0.20
CA VAL A 186 1.28 1.40 -0.67
C VAL A 186 0.41 0.16 -0.44
N VAL A 187 1.03 -1.02 -0.38
CA VAL A 187 0.32 -2.29 -0.16
C VAL A 187 -0.35 -2.33 1.22
N MET A 188 0.33 -1.86 2.28
CA MET A 188 -0.26 -1.74 3.62
C MET A 188 -1.51 -0.85 3.62
N LEU A 189 -1.44 0.30 2.94
CA LEU A 189 -2.55 1.24 2.87
C LEU A 189 -3.79 0.61 2.20
N PHE A 190 -3.60 -0.08 1.08
CA PHE A 190 -4.70 -0.76 0.40
C PHE A 190 -5.31 -1.90 1.24
N SER A 191 -4.48 -2.66 1.96
CA SER A 191 -4.93 -3.76 2.83
C SER A 191 -5.71 -3.25 4.04
N PHE A 192 -5.29 -2.11 4.60
CA PHE A 192 -6.04 -1.42 5.64
C PHE A 192 -7.40 -0.92 5.12
N LEU A 193 -7.45 -0.32 3.93
CA LEU A 193 -8.70 0.11 3.28
C LEU A 193 -9.64 -1.06 2.98
N GLN A 194 -9.10 -2.20 2.56
CA GLN A 194 -9.87 -3.44 2.39
C GLN A 194 -10.50 -3.89 3.73
N SER A 195 -9.72 -3.90 4.81
CA SER A 195 -10.22 -4.26 6.14
C SER A 195 -11.33 -3.30 6.63
N LEU A 196 -11.20 -2.00 6.38
CA LEU A 196 -12.25 -1.00 6.63
C LEU A 196 -13.51 -1.27 5.81
N GLY A 197 -13.36 -1.57 4.52
CA GLY A 197 -14.50 -1.85 3.65
C GLY A 197 -15.33 -3.05 4.11
N VAL A 198 -14.67 -4.13 4.57
CA VAL A 198 -15.35 -5.33 5.08
C VAL A 198 -16.14 -4.98 6.34
N MET A 199 -15.56 -4.15 7.20
CA MET A 199 -16.21 -3.70 8.40
C MET A 199 -17.48 -2.88 8.12
N PHE A 200 -17.40 -1.90 7.21
CA PHE A 200 -18.50 -0.99 6.88
C PHE A 200 -19.57 -1.60 5.96
N TRP A 201 -19.35 -2.81 5.43
CA TRP A 201 -20.22 -3.47 4.46
C TRP A 201 -21.71 -3.52 4.87
N PRO A 202 -22.09 -4.02 6.07
CA PRO A 202 -23.52 -4.13 6.40
C PRO A 202 -24.21 -2.78 6.58
N VAL A 203 -23.47 -1.76 7.04
CA VAL A 203 -23.99 -0.40 7.16
C VAL A 203 -24.28 0.17 5.77
N ALA A 204 -23.35 -0.02 4.83
CA ALA A 204 -23.50 0.43 3.45
C ALA A 204 -24.64 -0.28 2.72
N TYR A 205 -24.79 -1.60 2.91
CA TYR A 205 -25.86 -2.39 2.30
C TYR A 205 -27.26 -1.92 2.76
N ARG A 206 -27.45 -1.72 4.07
CA ARG A 206 -28.75 -1.33 4.65
C ARG A 206 -29.20 0.06 4.27
N LYS A 207 -28.29 1.03 4.34
CA LYS A 207 -28.66 2.43 4.15
C LYS A 207 -28.75 2.83 2.68
N ARG A 208 -28.52 1.93 1.72
CA ARG A 208 -28.52 2.20 0.27
C ARG A 208 -27.75 3.47 -0.13
N TYR A 209 -26.77 3.90 0.68
CA TYR A 209 -26.03 5.14 0.43
C TYR A 209 -24.52 5.02 0.58
N VAL A 210 -23.92 5.44 -0.53
CA VAL A 210 -22.57 5.76 -0.94
C VAL A 210 -21.89 6.74 0.03
N PHE A 211 -21.22 6.24 1.08
CA PHE A 211 -20.15 7.04 1.66
C PHE A 211 -19.01 7.11 0.65
N ARG A 212 -18.45 8.32 0.40
CA ARG A 212 -17.26 8.47 -0.46
C ARG A 212 -16.13 7.55 -0.01
N VAL A 213 -15.96 7.40 1.30
CA VAL A 213 -15.02 6.48 1.94
C VAL A 213 -15.30 5.02 1.56
N PHE A 214 -16.56 4.59 1.60
CA PHE A 214 -16.94 3.23 1.20
C PHE A 214 -16.75 3.00 -0.31
N HIS A 215 -16.94 4.01 -1.15
CA HIS A 215 -16.65 3.90 -2.58
C HIS A 215 -15.15 3.69 -2.85
N ILE A 216 -14.27 4.34 -2.08
CA ILE A 216 -12.83 4.12 -2.14
C ILE A 216 -12.47 2.70 -1.69
N CYS A 217 -13.06 2.23 -0.58
CA CYS A 217 -12.85 0.88 -0.07
C CYS A 217 -13.39 -0.20 -1.03
N LYS A 218 -14.56 0.02 -1.64
CA LYS A 218 -15.09 -0.85 -2.70
C LYS A 218 -14.15 -0.88 -3.90
N GLY A 219 -13.56 0.27 -4.22
CA GLY A 219 -12.51 0.39 -5.22
C GLY A 219 -11.35 -0.56 -4.94
N SER A 220 -10.81 -0.55 -3.71
CA SER A 220 -9.64 -1.35 -3.29
C SER A 220 -9.89 -2.87 -3.21
N MET A 221 -11.14 -3.31 -3.24
CA MET A 221 -11.52 -4.72 -3.17
C MET A 221 -11.66 -5.42 -4.52
N LYS A 222 -11.44 -4.72 -5.63
CA LYS A 222 -11.48 -5.33 -6.96
C LYS A 222 -10.37 -6.38 -7.09
N TRP A 223 -10.70 -7.52 -7.68
CA TRP A 223 -9.78 -8.65 -7.88
C TRP A 223 -8.42 -8.22 -8.47
N TRP A 224 -8.41 -7.34 -9.48
CA TRP A 224 -7.16 -6.91 -10.11
C TRP A 224 -6.24 -6.14 -9.15
N ILE A 225 -6.79 -5.44 -8.15
CA ILE A 225 -5.98 -4.75 -7.14
C ILE A 225 -5.30 -5.76 -6.22
N VAL A 226 -6.00 -6.83 -5.85
CA VAL A 226 -5.43 -7.93 -5.04
C VAL A 226 -4.25 -8.56 -5.78
N VAL A 227 -4.37 -8.78 -7.09
CA VAL A 227 -3.27 -9.28 -7.93
C VAL A 227 -2.12 -8.29 -7.98
N THR A 228 -2.40 -7.00 -8.21
CA THR A 228 -1.37 -5.96 -8.22
C THR A 228 -0.66 -5.85 -6.87
N GLN A 229 -1.37 -5.97 -5.75
CA GLN A 229 -0.77 -6.01 -4.42
C GLN A 229 0.18 -7.21 -4.26
N ALA A 230 -0.24 -8.40 -4.68
CA ALA A 230 0.59 -9.60 -4.63
C ALA A 230 1.89 -9.41 -5.44
N LEU A 231 1.78 -8.86 -6.66
CA LEU A 231 2.94 -8.53 -7.48
C LEU A 231 3.86 -7.50 -6.81
N PHE A 232 3.28 -6.46 -6.19
CA PHE A 232 4.05 -5.44 -5.47
C PHE A 232 4.75 -5.99 -4.23
N LEU A 233 4.16 -6.95 -3.51
CA LEU A 233 4.81 -7.62 -2.38
C LEU A 233 6.02 -8.43 -2.81
N VAL A 234 5.87 -9.19 -3.90
CA VAL A 234 6.96 -9.99 -4.48
C VAL A 234 8.07 -9.07 -5.00
N LEU A 235 7.70 -8.01 -5.73
CA LEU A 235 8.65 -7.03 -6.24
C LEU A 235 9.38 -6.31 -5.09
N ALA A 236 8.67 -5.91 -4.04
CA ALA A 236 9.25 -5.30 -2.86
C ALA A 236 10.25 -6.24 -2.17
N TYR A 237 9.92 -7.53 -2.06
CA TYR A 237 10.85 -8.53 -1.51
C TYR A 237 12.16 -8.58 -2.30
N TYR A 238 12.08 -8.67 -3.63
CA TYR A 238 13.27 -8.68 -4.48
C TYR A 238 14.08 -7.39 -4.33
N LEU A 239 13.42 -6.23 -4.40
CA LEU A 239 14.09 -4.93 -4.29
C LEU A 239 14.76 -4.68 -2.94
N LEU A 240 14.24 -5.25 -1.85
CA LEU A 240 14.82 -5.12 -0.51
C LEU A 240 15.91 -6.16 -0.22
N LYS A 241 15.91 -7.27 -0.96
CA LYS A 241 16.91 -8.34 -0.84
C LYS A 241 18.21 -8.01 -1.60
N VAL A 242 18.10 -7.29 -2.72
CA VAL A 242 19.25 -6.76 -3.48
C VAL A 242 20.16 -5.99 -2.53
#